data_AF-A0A950HPZ3-F1
#
_entry.id   AF-A0A950HPZ3-F1
#
_cell.length_a   1.000
_cell.length_b   1.000
_cell.length_c   1.000
_cell.angle_alpha   90.00
_cell.angle_beta   90.00
_cell.angle_gamma   90.00
#
_symmetry.space_group_name_H-M   'P 1'
#
loop_
_entity.id
_entity.type
_entity.pdbx_description
1 polymer ?
#
loop_
_entity_poly.entity_id
_entity_poly.type
_entity_poly.pdbx_seq_one_letter_code
_entity_poly.pdbx_strand_id
1 'polypeptide(L)'
;MRPTAVRDEVEIVRVDDIDCAFEPRPWPYAERHAAEIDAHWQRAIAVNPRLFNGRVLLQHHGRVEAEGARRTFRGGYLETQFKGFMAWRDFGFPDPSVRNCFAMAALLAADGAFILAEMAAHTANPGRVYFPAGTPDPQDIVEGRVDLEGSAIRE
;
A
#
# COMPACT_ATOMS: atom_id res chain seq x y z
N MET A 1 -24.37 -12.95 -11.56
CA MET A 1 -23.57 -13.97 -10.86
C MET A 1 -22.38 -13.24 -10.24
N ARG A 2 -22.33 -13.06 -8.92
CA ARG A 2 -21.17 -12.43 -8.27
C ARG A 2 -19.98 -13.39 -8.43
N PRO A 3 -18.79 -12.95 -8.85
CA PRO A 3 -17.62 -13.81 -8.86
C PRO A 3 -17.40 -14.34 -7.43
N THR A 4 -17.37 -15.66 -7.29
CA THR A 4 -16.98 -16.34 -6.07
C THR A 4 -15.53 -15.94 -5.80
N ALA A 5 -15.31 -15.13 -4.76
CA ALA A 5 -13.96 -14.77 -4.35
C ALA A 5 -13.22 -16.05 -4.00
N VAL A 6 -12.19 -16.39 -4.78
CA VAL A 6 -11.11 -17.26 -4.32
C VAL A 6 -10.58 -16.56 -3.08
N ARG A 7 -10.84 -17.13 -1.89
CA ARG A 7 -10.17 -16.67 -0.69
C ARG A 7 -8.75 -17.19 -0.83
N ASP A 8 -7.86 -16.34 -1.34
CA ASP A 8 -6.44 -16.55 -1.19
C ASP A 8 -6.18 -16.81 0.31
N GLU A 9 -5.42 -17.86 0.60
CA GLU A 9 -5.13 -18.28 1.96
C GLU A 9 -4.35 -17.15 2.65
N VAL A 10 -4.93 -16.58 3.70
CA VAL A 10 -4.30 -15.48 4.46
C VAL A 10 -3.22 -16.10 5.34
N GLU A 11 -1.96 -15.79 5.04
CA GLU A 11 -0.83 -16.16 5.88
C GLU A 11 -0.57 -15.07 6.93
N ILE A 12 -0.50 -15.48 8.20
CA ILE A 12 -0.11 -14.59 9.30
C ILE A 12 1.24 -15.09 9.83
N VAL A 13 2.26 -14.25 9.69
CA VAL A 13 3.63 -14.57 10.11
C VAL A 13 4.08 -13.56 11.15
N ARG A 14 4.57 -14.05 12.29
CA ARG A 14 5.32 -13.22 13.23
C ARG A 14 6.74 -13.02 12.69
N VAL A 15 7.14 -11.76 12.57
CA VAL A 15 8.51 -11.33 12.32
C VAL A 15 9.05 -10.57 13.52
N ASP A 16 10.36 -10.57 13.68
CA ASP A 16 11.08 -9.85 14.74
C ASP A 16 11.58 -8.48 14.26
N ASP A 17 11.61 -8.25 12.94
CA ASP A 17 12.17 -7.06 12.33
C ASP A 17 11.64 -6.81 10.91
N ILE A 18 11.74 -5.56 10.45
CA ILE A 18 11.35 -5.11 9.12
C ILE A 18 12.52 -4.33 8.52
N ASP A 19 13.06 -4.81 7.40
CA ASP A 19 14.13 -4.13 6.66
C ASP A 19 13.70 -3.93 5.20
N CYS A 20 13.13 -2.77 4.92
CA CYS A 20 12.66 -2.40 3.59
C CYS A 20 13.57 -1.34 2.97
N ALA A 21 14.13 -1.62 1.79
CA ALA A 21 14.97 -0.68 1.05
C ALA A 21 14.13 0.19 0.11
N PHE A 22 14.53 1.45 -0.03
CA PHE A 22 14.11 2.27 -1.16
C PHE A 22 15.01 1.98 -2.36
N GLU A 23 14.42 1.43 -3.43
CA GLU A 23 15.09 1.02 -4.66
C GLU A 23 14.51 1.80 -5.84
N PRO A 24 14.94 3.06 -6.05
CA PRO A 24 14.37 3.92 -7.06
C PRO A 24 14.54 3.30 -8.44
N ARG A 25 13.41 3.04 -9.10
CA ARG A 25 13.36 2.44 -10.42
C ARG A 25 12.07 2.82 -11.14
N PRO A 26 12.08 2.84 -12.48
CA PRO A 26 10.85 3.02 -13.24
C PRO A 26 9.88 1.87 -12.96
N TRP A 27 8.60 2.15 -13.12
CA TRP A 27 7.56 1.13 -13.14
C TRP A 27 7.02 1.02 -14.57
N PRO A 28 7.51 0.04 -15.39
CA PRO A 28 7.20 -0.02 -16.82
C PRO A 28 5.71 -0.12 -17.13
N TYR A 29 4.91 -0.67 -16.21
CA TYR A 29 3.45 -0.66 -16.34
C TYR A 29 2.90 0.77 -16.40
N ALA A 30 3.30 1.64 -15.47
CA ALA A 30 2.83 3.03 -15.44
C ALA A 30 3.25 3.81 -16.69
N GLU A 31 4.43 3.52 -17.24
CA GLU A 31 4.92 4.13 -18.48
C GLU A 31 4.11 3.67 -19.70
N ARG A 32 3.91 2.36 -19.86
CA ARG A 32 3.18 1.80 -21.01
C ARG A 32 1.71 2.19 -21.04
N HIS A 33 1.08 2.35 -19.86
CA HIS A 33 -0.35 2.64 -19.74
C HIS A 33 -0.63 4.11 -19.38
N ALA A 34 0.34 5.01 -19.56
CA ALA A 34 0.23 6.41 -19.13
C ALA A 34 -1.06 7.10 -19.61
N ALA A 35 -1.44 6.92 -20.88
CA ALA A 35 -2.65 7.52 -21.45
C ALA A 35 -3.95 6.97 -20.80
N GLU A 36 -4.00 5.66 -20.52
CA GLU A 36 -5.15 5.02 -19.86
C GLU A 36 -5.26 5.46 -18.40
N ILE A 37 -4.13 5.56 -17.71
CA ILE A 37 -4.01 6.06 -16.34
C ILE A 37 -4.48 7.51 -16.27
N ASP A 38 -4.07 8.36 -17.22
CA ASP A 38 -4.50 9.76 -17.27
C ASP A 38 -6.01 9.87 -17.51
N ALA A 39 -6.56 9.11 -18.45
CA ALA A 39 -8.00 9.09 -18.69
C ALA A 39 -8.78 8.61 -17.45
N HIS A 40 -8.26 7.61 -16.73
CA HIS A 40 -8.84 7.14 -15.46
C HIS A 40 -8.79 8.22 -14.38
N TRP A 41 -7.65 8.90 -14.23
CA TRP A 41 -7.48 9.99 -13.29
C TRP A 41 -8.45 11.14 -13.53
N GLN A 42 -8.65 11.56 -14.79
CA GLN A 42 -9.61 12.62 -15.11
C GLN A 42 -11.04 12.24 -14.73
N ARG A 43 -11.45 10.99 -14.96
CA ARG A 43 -12.75 10.49 -14.50
C ARG A 43 -12.84 10.48 -12.98
N ALA A 44 -11.80 10.04 -12.28
CA ALA A 44 -11.76 10.02 -10.82
C ALA A 44 -11.85 11.43 -10.21
N ILE A 45 -11.11 12.40 -10.76
CA ILE A 45 -11.14 13.80 -10.33
C ILE A 45 -12.49 14.46 -10.60
N ALA A 46 -13.14 14.14 -11.72
CA ALA A 46 -14.49 14.65 -12.02
C ALA A 46 -15.52 14.20 -10.98
N VAL A 47 -15.34 13.00 -10.41
CA VAL A 47 -16.20 12.47 -9.32
C VAL A 47 -15.78 13.03 -7.95
N ASN A 48 -14.48 13.11 -7.69
CA ASN A 48 -13.93 13.60 -6.43
C ASN A 48 -12.78 14.60 -6.67
N PRO A 49 -13.10 15.90 -6.76
CA PRO A 49 -12.09 16.95 -7.01
C PRO A 49 -11.06 17.13 -5.89
N ARG A 50 -11.26 16.49 -4.72
CA ARG A 50 -10.32 16.56 -3.59
C ARG A 50 -9.17 15.56 -3.70
N LEU A 51 -9.20 14.66 -4.69
CA LEU A 51 -8.08 13.74 -4.93
C LEU A 51 -6.84 14.54 -5.35
N PHE A 52 -5.70 14.16 -4.78
CA PHE A 52 -4.40 14.75 -5.08
C PHE A 52 -3.47 13.69 -5.67
N ASN A 53 -2.80 14.00 -6.78
CA ASN A 53 -1.88 13.08 -7.43
C ASN A 53 -0.49 13.15 -6.78
N GLY A 54 -0.40 12.70 -5.53
CA GLY A 54 0.85 12.61 -4.78
C GLY A 54 1.78 11.50 -5.28
N ARG A 55 2.85 11.26 -4.51
CA ARG A 55 3.79 10.15 -4.72
C ARG A 55 3.51 9.09 -3.67
N VAL A 56 3.64 7.83 -4.07
CA VAL A 56 3.46 6.65 -3.21
C VAL A 56 4.55 5.63 -3.50
N LEU A 57 4.80 4.76 -2.53
CA LEU A 57 5.76 3.66 -2.64
C LEU A 57 5.03 2.33 -2.86
N LEU A 58 5.49 1.54 -3.83
CA LEU A 58 5.01 0.18 -4.10
C LEU A 58 6.13 -0.81 -3.90
N GLN A 59 5.82 -1.94 -3.27
CA GLN A 59 6.78 -3.02 -3.08
C GLN A 59 6.92 -3.82 -4.38
N HIS A 60 8.14 -4.00 -4.89
CA HIS A 60 8.40 -4.82 -6.09
C HIS A 60 9.10 -6.15 -5.79
N HIS A 61 9.49 -6.38 -4.54
CA HIS A 61 9.82 -7.69 -4.00
C HIS A 61 9.70 -7.66 -2.48
N GLY A 62 9.37 -8.80 -1.88
CA GLY A 62 9.25 -8.92 -0.43
C GLY A 62 9.22 -10.38 0.00
N ARG A 63 9.91 -10.71 1.09
CA ARG A 63 9.92 -12.04 1.70
C ARG A 63 10.31 -11.98 3.17
N VAL A 64 9.85 -12.96 3.94
CA VAL A 64 10.39 -13.21 5.28
C VAL A 64 11.65 -14.05 5.13
N GLU A 65 12.76 -13.57 5.69
CA GLU A 65 14.03 -14.27 5.79
C GLU A 65 14.25 -14.72 7.23
N ALA A 66 14.86 -15.89 7.41
CA ALA A 66 15.18 -16.42 8.73
C ALA A 66 16.70 -16.59 8.89
N GLU A 67 17.25 -16.01 9.95
CA GLU A 67 18.64 -16.20 10.38
C GLU A 67 18.62 -16.78 11.81
N GLY A 68 18.85 -18.09 11.92
CA GLY A 68 18.65 -18.82 13.16
C GLY A 68 17.19 -18.74 13.61
N ALA A 69 16.96 -18.19 14.81
CA ALA A 69 15.62 -17.99 15.37
C ALA A 69 14.97 -16.66 14.97
N ARG A 70 15.74 -15.71 14.42
CA ARG A 70 15.26 -14.37 14.07
C ARG A 70 14.63 -14.38 12.68
N ARG A 71 13.47 -13.74 12.54
CA ARG A 71 12.75 -13.57 11.27
C ARG A 71 12.67 -12.08 10.91
N THR A 72 13.15 -11.73 9.73
CA THR A 72 13.09 -10.35 9.22
C THR A 72 12.26 -10.31 7.95
N PHE A 73 11.26 -9.43 7.88
CA PHE A 73 10.62 -9.12 6.61
C PHE A 73 11.52 -8.18 5.81
N ARG A 74 12.02 -8.65 4.65
CA ARG A 74 12.81 -7.84 3.73
C ARG A 74 12.02 -7.52 2.48
N GLY A 75 12.14 -6.30 1.97
CA GLY A 75 11.55 -5.93 0.70
C GLY A 75 12.17 -4.69 0.06
N GLY A 76 11.87 -4.46 -1.21
CA GLY A 76 12.29 -3.29 -1.96
C GLY A 76 11.11 -2.53 -2.52
N TYR A 77 11.18 -1.20 -2.41
CA TYR A 77 10.12 -0.29 -2.81
C TYR A 77 10.57 0.63 -3.94
N LEU A 78 9.67 0.83 -4.90
CA LEU A 78 9.79 1.82 -5.96
C LEU A 78 8.80 2.96 -5.74
N GLU A 79 9.11 4.13 -6.28
CA GLU A 79 8.24 5.30 -6.20
C GLU A 79 7.38 5.43 -7.46
N THR A 80 6.09 5.75 -7.29
CA THR A 80 5.18 6.06 -8.40
C THR A 80 4.20 7.18 -8.06
N GLN A 81 3.39 7.59 -9.04
CA GLN A 81 2.30 8.55 -8.83
C GLN A 81 1.07 7.84 -8.29
N PHE A 82 0.33 8.52 -7.40
CA PHE A 82 -0.91 7.99 -6.83
C PHE A 82 -1.94 7.57 -7.89
N LYS A 83 -2.05 8.32 -9.00
CA LYS A 83 -2.91 7.94 -10.13
C LYS A 83 -2.53 6.59 -10.76
N GLY A 84 -1.23 6.27 -10.81
CA GLY A 84 -0.74 5.01 -11.36
C GLY A 84 -1.07 3.84 -10.44
N PHE A 85 -0.87 4.01 -9.13
CA PHE A 85 -1.31 3.05 -8.11
C PHE A 85 -2.82 2.81 -8.18
N MET A 86 -3.62 3.88 -8.21
CA MET A 86 -5.08 3.77 -8.25
C MET A 86 -5.58 3.08 -9.52
N ALA A 87 -5.03 3.44 -10.69
CA ALA A 87 -5.38 2.77 -11.94
C ALA A 87 -5.01 1.27 -11.91
N TRP A 88 -3.79 0.93 -11.45
CA TRP A 88 -3.40 -0.49 -11.31
C TRP A 88 -4.34 -1.27 -10.40
N ARG A 89 -4.72 -0.71 -9.24
CA ARG A 89 -5.69 -1.33 -8.32
C ARG A 89 -7.06 -1.48 -8.97
N ASP A 90 -7.58 -0.41 -9.57
CA ASP A 90 -8.94 -0.36 -10.11
C ASP A 90 -9.08 -1.21 -11.39
N PHE A 91 -7.98 -1.42 -12.12
CA PHE A 91 -7.93 -2.31 -13.29
C PHE A 91 -7.70 -3.78 -12.91
N GLY A 92 -7.69 -4.11 -11.62
CA GLY A 92 -7.61 -5.49 -11.15
C GLY A 92 -6.19 -6.05 -11.07
N PHE A 93 -5.21 -5.20 -10.71
CA PHE A 93 -3.81 -5.60 -10.46
C PHE A 93 -3.10 -6.23 -11.67
N PRO A 94 -3.09 -5.59 -12.85
CA PRO A 94 -2.58 -6.19 -14.10
C PRO A 94 -1.06 -6.44 -14.12
N ASP A 95 -0.29 -5.77 -13.26
CA ASP A 95 1.13 -6.07 -13.06
C ASP A 95 1.31 -6.81 -11.72
N PRO A 96 1.56 -8.13 -11.74
CA PRO A 96 1.71 -8.93 -10.52
C PRO A 96 3.10 -8.78 -9.88
N SER A 97 4.02 -8.05 -10.50
CA SER A 97 5.38 -7.85 -9.98
C SER A 97 5.46 -6.83 -8.83
N VAL A 98 4.38 -6.06 -8.62
CA VAL A 98 4.29 -5.08 -7.54
C VAL A 98 3.14 -5.39 -6.59
N ARG A 99 3.25 -4.89 -5.36
CA ARG A 99 2.26 -5.02 -4.29
C ARG A 99 2.08 -3.67 -3.59
N ASN A 100 0.87 -3.40 -3.14
CA ASN A 100 0.66 -2.37 -2.11
C ASN A 100 0.96 -3.00 -0.75
N CYS A 101 2.19 -2.86 -0.27
CA CYS A 101 2.60 -3.29 1.06
C CYS A 101 2.70 -2.06 1.96
N PHE A 102 1.98 -2.09 3.08
CA PHE A 102 1.86 -0.97 3.99
C PHE A 102 1.60 -1.48 5.41
N ALA A 103 1.91 -0.66 6.41
CA ALA A 103 1.66 -0.98 7.80
C ALA A 103 0.24 -0.60 8.21
N MET A 104 -0.32 -1.36 9.16
CA MET A 104 -1.60 -1.08 9.78
C MET A 104 -1.48 -1.24 11.30
N ALA A 105 -1.92 -0.23 12.05
CA ALA A 105 -1.84 -0.24 13.50
C ALA A 105 -3.06 -0.94 14.11
N ALA A 106 -2.90 -2.20 14.53
CA ALA A 106 -3.93 -2.95 15.26
C ALA A 106 -3.98 -2.53 16.74
N LEU A 107 -4.49 -1.33 17.01
CA LEU A 107 -4.54 -0.75 18.36
C LEU A 107 -5.60 -1.42 19.23
N LEU A 108 -5.15 -2.07 20.30
CA LEU A 108 -5.99 -2.74 21.29
C LEU A 108 -6.14 -1.87 22.54
N ALA A 109 -7.37 -1.48 22.85
CA ALA A 109 -7.72 -0.74 24.06
C ALA A 109 -7.63 -1.64 25.31
N ALA A 110 -7.51 -1.01 26.48
CA ALA A 110 -7.35 -1.72 27.75
C ALA A 110 -8.54 -2.62 28.14
N ASP A 111 -9.71 -2.36 27.56
CA ASP A 111 -10.93 -3.17 27.72
C ASP A 111 -11.04 -4.32 26.69
N GLY A 112 -10.04 -4.47 25.82
CA GLY A 112 -9.99 -5.53 24.80
C GLY A 112 -10.65 -5.15 23.46
N ALA A 113 -11.13 -3.91 23.28
CA ALA A 113 -11.67 -3.46 22.01
C ALA A 113 -10.57 -3.02 21.02
N PHE A 114 -10.77 -3.26 19.73
CA PHE A 114 -9.90 -2.73 18.67
C PHE A 114 -10.42 -1.40 18.12
N ILE A 115 -9.52 -0.47 17.80
CA ILE A 115 -9.86 0.77 17.12
C ILE A 115 -9.84 0.55 15.60
N LEU A 116 -10.93 0.95 14.95
CA LEU A 116 -11.07 0.95 13.49
C LEU A 116 -11.60 2.31 13.04
N ALA A 117 -11.20 2.74 11.85
CA ALA A 117 -11.68 3.98 11.23
C ALA A 117 -12.54 3.66 10.00
N GLU A 118 -13.63 4.40 9.82
CA GLU A 118 -14.40 4.41 8.58
C GLU A 118 -13.90 5.53 7.67
N MET A 119 -13.55 5.17 6.44
CA MET A 119 -13.07 6.12 5.44
C MET A 119 -14.18 7.08 4.99
N ALA A 120 -13.94 8.38 5.13
CA ALA A 120 -14.87 9.43 4.74
C ALA A 120 -15.21 9.39 3.25
N ALA A 121 -16.40 9.89 2.88
CA ALA A 121 -16.94 9.85 1.51
C ALA A 121 -16.04 10.50 0.43
N HIS A 122 -15.16 11.41 0.83
CA HIS A 122 -14.26 12.15 -0.08
C HIS A 122 -12.88 11.50 -0.23
N THR A 123 -12.68 10.29 0.27
CA THR A 123 -11.39 9.59 0.22
C THR A 123 -11.36 8.60 -0.95
N ALA A 124 -10.23 7.93 -1.17
CA ALA A 124 -10.07 6.96 -2.26
C ALA A 124 -10.79 5.62 -2.01
N ASN A 125 -11.27 5.36 -0.80
CA ASN A 125 -11.90 4.10 -0.37
C ASN A 125 -13.12 4.35 0.54
N PRO A 126 -14.12 5.14 0.10
CA PRO A 126 -15.21 5.60 0.98
C PRO A 126 -16.00 4.44 1.59
N GLY A 127 -16.33 4.55 2.89
CA GLY A 127 -17.11 3.56 3.65
C GLY A 127 -16.36 2.27 3.99
N ARG A 128 -15.08 2.16 3.65
CA ARG A 128 -14.23 1.04 4.10
C ARG A 128 -13.87 1.24 5.57
N VAL A 129 -13.95 0.15 6.34
CA VAL A 129 -13.58 0.11 7.76
C VAL A 129 -12.35 -0.76 7.92
N TYR A 130 -11.28 -0.19 8.45
CA TYR A 130 -10.01 -0.89 8.70
C TYR A 130 -9.19 -0.18 9.79
N PHE A 131 -8.10 -0.81 10.21
CA PHE A 131 -7.14 -0.23 11.17
C PHE A 131 -6.50 1.05 10.62
N PRO A 132 -6.09 2.01 11.47
CA PRO A 132 -5.30 3.16 11.04
C PRO A 132 -4.10 2.72 10.18
N ALA A 133 -4.02 3.28 8.97
CA ALA A 133 -3.11 2.85 7.93
C ALA A 133 -3.06 3.84 6.77
N GLY A 134 -1.92 3.86 6.06
CA GLY A 134 -1.71 4.62 4.84
C GLY A 134 -0.74 3.89 3.92
N THR A 135 -0.87 4.07 2.60
CA THR A 135 0.17 3.62 1.67
C THR A 135 1.41 4.48 1.91
N PRO A 136 2.61 3.89 2.08
CA PRO A 136 3.82 4.66 2.34
C PRO A 136 4.15 5.62 1.19
N ASP A 137 4.76 6.74 1.54
CA ASP A 137 5.14 7.81 0.62
C ASP A 137 6.61 8.24 0.82
N PRO A 138 7.15 9.17 0.01
CA PRO A 138 8.55 9.55 0.13
C PRO A 138 8.97 10.15 1.49
N GLN A 139 8.03 10.60 2.33
CA GLN A 139 8.34 11.07 3.69
C GLN A 139 8.66 9.91 4.64
N ASP A 140 8.27 8.68 4.29
CA ASP A 140 8.58 7.46 5.03
C ASP A 140 9.97 6.91 4.68
N ILE A 141 10.76 7.62 3.87
CA ILE A 141 12.13 7.21 3.52
C ILE A 141 13.13 7.83 4.50
N VAL A 142 13.78 6.98 5.30
CA VAL A 142 14.82 7.37 6.27
C VAL A 142 16.11 6.63 5.91
N GLU A 143 17.16 7.38 5.59
CA GLU A 143 18.49 6.83 5.26
C GLU A 143 18.47 5.73 4.16
N GLY A 144 17.57 5.86 3.18
CA GLY A 144 17.40 4.90 2.09
C GLY A 144 16.59 3.64 2.45
N ARG A 145 15.97 3.62 3.63
CA ARG A 145 15.02 2.60 4.06
C ARG A 145 13.60 3.15 4.09
N VAL A 146 12.62 2.28 3.82
CA VAL A 146 11.20 2.61 3.99
C VAL A 146 10.80 2.24 5.42
N ASP A 147 10.60 3.27 6.24
CA ASP A 147 10.23 3.14 7.65
C ASP A 147 8.73 2.89 7.79
N LEU A 148 8.35 1.61 7.72
CA LEU A 148 6.96 1.18 7.86
C LEU A 148 6.44 1.35 9.30
N GLU A 149 7.32 1.32 10.31
CA GLU A 149 6.93 1.56 11.70
C GLU A 149 6.62 3.05 11.90
N GLY A 150 7.51 3.94 11.46
CA GLY A 150 7.30 5.38 11.46
C GLY A 150 6.04 5.79 10.68
N SER A 151 5.80 5.16 9.52
CA SER A 151 4.55 5.34 8.77
C SER A 151 3.32 4.96 9.62
N ALA A 152 3.32 3.81 10.28
CA ALA A 152 2.20 3.40 11.14
C ALA A 152 1.96 4.32 12.34
N ILE A 153 3.01 4.96 12.89
CA ILE A 153 2.90 5.92 14.00
C ILE A 153 2.36 7.27 13.53
N ARG A 154 2.64 7.66 12.27
CA ARG A 154 2.17 8.92 11.69
C ARG A 154 0.66 8.92 11.43
N GLU A 155 0.12 7.79 10.99
CA GLU A 155 -1.31 7.62 10.65
C GLU A 155 -2.22 7.52 11.88
#